data_AF-A0A6N6WHI6-F1
#
_entry.id   AF-A0A6N6WHI6-F1
#
_cell.length_a   1.000
_cell.length_b   1.000
_cell.length_c   1.000
_cell.angle_alpha   90.00
_cell.angle_beta   90.00
_cell.angle_gamma   90.00
#
_symmetry.space_group_name_H-M   'P 1'
#
loop_
_entity.id
_entity.type
_entity.pdbx_description
1 polymer ?
#
loop_
_entity_poly.entity_id
_entity_poly.type
_entity_poly.pdbx_seq_one_letter_code
_entity_poly.pdbx_strand_id
1 'polypeptide(L)' 'MQKDTVTVSDFALKSYERTLQPEHLVPLDCGHFDPYLGQFEASSAAAVEWFKRHF' A
#
# COMPACT_ATOMS: atom_id res chain seq x y z
N MET A 1 -5.02 0.48 14.95
CA MET A 1 -3.84 1.35 15.17
C MET A 1 -2.70 0.67 14.42
N GLN A 2 -2.35 1.21 13.26
CA GLN A 2 -1.44 0.58 12.30
C GLN A 2 -0.06 0.39 12.95
N LYS A 3 0.50 -0.82 12.89
CA LYS A 3 1.77 -1.19 13.56
C LYS A 3 3.01 -0.76 12.77
N ASP A 4 2.87 0.16 11.83
CA ASP A 4 3.99 0.78 11.15
C ASP A 4 4.56 1.89 12.06
N THR A 5 5.69 1.61 12.69
CA THR A 5 6.40 2.55 13.58
C THR A 5 7.58 3.23 12.89
N VAL A 6 7.78 2.98 11.59
CA VAL A 6 8.96 3.43 10.83
C VAL A 6 8.57 4.50 9.81
N THR A 7 7.39 4.37 9.19
CA THR A 7 6.84 5.38 8.30
C THR A 7 5.75 6.17 9.01
N VAL A 8 5.72 7.48 8.81
CA VAL A 8 4.57 8.29 9.23
C VAL A 8 3.43 8.01 8.25
N SER A 9 2.59 7.01 8.55
CA SER A 9 1.46 6.60 7.72
C SER A 9 0.56 7.78 7.28
N ASP A 10 0.50 8.83 8.10
CA ASP A 10 -0.23 10.06 7.80
C ASP A 10 0.29 10.81 6.57
N PHE A 11 1.60 10.74 6.26
CA PHE A 11 2.14 11.37 5.05
C PHE A 11 1.80 10.58 3.78
N ALA A 12 1.76 9.25 3.86
CA ALA A 12 1.35 8.41 2.74
C ALA A 12 -0.12 8.66 2.38
N LEU A 13 -1.00 8.77 3.39
CA LEU A 13 -2.41 9.07 3.18
C LEU A 13 -2.63 10.48 2.59
N LYS A 14 -1.94 11.50 3.12
CA LYS A 14 -2.03 12.88 2.61
C LYS A 14 -1.51 13.05 1.18
N SER A 15 -0.52 12.24 0.77
CA SER A 15 -0.06 12.23 -0.61
C SER A 15 -1.08 11.58 -1.53
N TYR A 16 -1.66 10.44 -1.13
CA TYR A 16 -2.75 9.76 -1.85
C TYR A 16 -3.95 10.69 -2.08
N GLU A 17 -4.31 11.52 -1.10
CA GLU A 17 -5.42 12.48 -1.25
C GLU A 17 -5.16 13.60 -2.28
N ARG A 18 -3.92 13.76 -2.78
CA ARG A 18 -3.49 14.88 -3.64
C ARG A 18 -3.02 14.44 -5.02
N THR A 19 -3.07 13.15 -5.34
CA THR A 19 -2.56 12.60 -6.60
C THR A 19 -3.62 12.59 -7.71
N LEU A 20 -3.15 12.57 -8.96
CA LEU A 20 -4.02 12.51 -10.15
C LEU A 20 -4.51 11.07 -10.34
N GLN A 21 -5.81 10.91 -10.64
CA GLN A 21 -6.42 9.61 -10.88
C GLN A 21 -6.04 9.05 -12.26
N PRO A 22 -5.91 7.71 -12.42
CA PRO A 22 -6.32 6.67 -11.47
C PRO A 22 -5.20 6.24 -10.49
N GLU A 23 -5.56 6.07 -9.22
CA GLU A 23 -4.71 5.46 -8.18
C GLU A 23 -5.52 4.60 -7.19
N HIS A 24 -4.88 3.60 -6.58
CA HIS A 24 -5.55 2.67 -5.66
C HIS A 24 -4.72 2.39 -4.41
N LEU A 25 -5.34 2.60 -3.25
CA LEU A 25 -4.75 2.34 -1.94
C LEU A 25 -5.32 1.04 -1.34
N VAL A 26 -4.45 0.11 -0.97
CA VAL A 26 -4.81 -1.13 -0.29
C VAL A 26 -4.24 -1.13 1.13
N PRO A 27 -5.07 -1.02 2.18
CA PRO A 27 -4.59 -1.07 3.55
C PRO A 27 -4.22 -2.51 3.95
N LEU A 28 -3.04 -2.67 4.57
CA LEU A 28 -2.58 -3.93 5.17
C LEU A 28 -2.44 -3.72 6.69
N ASP A 29 -3.02 -4.64 7.48
CA ASP A 29 -2.85 -4.64 8.94
C ASP A 29 -1.58 -5.38 9.33
N CYS A 30 -0.44 -4.73 9.09
CA CYS A 30 0.89 -5.32 9.29
C CYS A 30 1.93 -4.28 9.73
N GLY A 31 3.11 -4.75 10.13
CA GLY A 31 4.28 -3.90 10.37
C GLY A 31 4.93 -3.43 9.07
N HIS A 32 5.85 -2.47 9.17
CA HIS A 32 6.42 -1.77 8.01
C HIS A 32 7.01 -2.69 6.93
N PHE A 33 7.75 -3.72 7.35
CA PHE A 33 8.44 -4.64 6.43
C PHE A 33 7.65 -5.91 6.11
N ASP A 34 6.49 -6.12 6.75
CA ASP A 34 5.67 -7.30 6.51
C ASP A 34 5.19 -7.45 5.06
N PRO A 35 4.92 -6.38 4.28
CA PRO A 35 4.60 -6.50 2.85
C PRO A 35 5.72 -7.16 2.03
N TYR A 36 6.95 -7.23 2.53
CA TYR A 36 8.09 -7.90 1.89
C TYR A 36 8.42 -9.26 2.52
N LEU A 37 7.88 -9.54 3.71
CA LEU A 37 8.15 -10.73 4.48
C LEU A 37 6.90 -11.61 4.54
N GLY A 38 6.06 -11.43 5.56
CA GLY A 38 4.91 -12.28 5.84
C GLY A 38 3.66 -12.01 5.01
N GLN A 39 3.58 -10.87 4.31
CA GLN A 39 2.42 -10.47 3.49
C GLN A 39 2.77 -10.18 2.03
N PHE A 40 3.87 -10.78 1.54
CA PHE A 40 4.33 -10.58 0.17
C PHE A 40 3.28 -11.02 -0.88
N GLU A 41 2.57 -12.11 -0.65
CA GLU A 41 1.52 -12.55 -1.57
C GLU A 41 0.41 -11.51 -1.69
N ALA A 42 -0.11 -11.00 -0.57
CA ALA A 42 -1.17 -10.00 -0.56
C ALA A 42 -0.73 -8.67 -1.21
N SER A 43 0.48 -8.20 -0.88
CA SER A 43 1.02 -6.94 -1.42
C SER A 43 1.30 -7.04 -2.93
N SER A 44 1.92 -8.14 -3.39
CA SER A 44 2.27 -8.33 -4.79
C SER A 44 1.05 -8.60 -5.67
N ALA A 45 0.07 -9.37 -5.18
CA ALA A 45 -1.17 -9.63 -5.91
C ALA A 45 -1.96 -8.33 -6.17
N ALA A 46 -2.05 -7.45 -5.16
CA ALA A 46 -2.70 -6.15 -5.32
C ALA A 46 -2.02 -5.30 -6.41
N ALA A 47 -0.69 -5.26 -6.44
CA ALA A 47 0.06 -4.55 -7.47
C ALA A 47 -0.15 -5.15 -8.87
N VAL A 48 -0.08 -6.49 -9.01
CA VAL A 48 -0.28 -7.18 -10.29
C VAL A 48 -1.69 -6.93 -10.84
N GLU A 49 -2.72 -7.03 -10.00
CA GLU A 49 -4.10 -6.79 -10.43
C GLU A 49 -4.31 -5.34 -10.85
N TRP A 50 -3.65 -4.38 -10.20
CA TRP A 50 -3.66 -2.99 -10.62
C TRP A 50 -3.03 -2.82 -12.00
N PHE A 51 -1.84 -3.38 -12.22
CA PHE A 51 -1.15 -3.29 -13.50
C PHE A 51 -1.97 -3.90 -14.64
N LYS A 52 -2.58 -5.09 -14.45
CA LYS A 52 -3.45 -5.71 -15.46
C LYS A 52 -4.65 -4.86 -15.88
N ARG A 53 -5.13 -3.97 -15.01
CA ARG A 53 -6.30 -3.12 -15.29
C ARG A 53 -5.95 -1.83 -16.04
N HIS A 54 -4.70 -1.40 -15.96
CA HIS A 54 -4.29 -0.04 -16.37
C HIS A 54 -3.08 0.00 -17.32
N PHE A 55 -2.44 -1.13 -17.60
CA PHE A 55 -1.43 -1.32 -18.66
C PHE A 55 -1.95 -2.30 -19.70
#